data_AF-A0AAD5DBN6-F1
#
_entry.id   AF-A0AAD5DBN6-F1
#
_cell.length_a   1.000
_cell.length_b   1.000
_cell.length_c   1.000
_cell.angle_alpha   90.00
_cell.angle_beta   90.00
_cell.angle_gamma   90.00
#
_symmetry.space_group_name_H-M   'P 1'
#
loop_
_entity.id
_entity.type
_entity.pdbx_description
1 polymer ?
#
loop_
_entity_poly.entity_id
_entity_poly.type
_entity_poly.pdbx_seq_one_letter_code
_entity_poly.pdbx_strand_id
1 'polypeptide(L)'
;MIASSIGLVLAATMHYGLKRRKRYQVIPRIGASDAGQPLKIETFPHYVVRQMGFSDGKECPNLFKFAAGYISKAEGWEEEMYMFFDEEIEADSLFIKLVEEFER
;
A
#
# COMPACT_ATOMS: atom_id res chain seq x y z
N MET A 1 -30.05 -36.57 -10.76
CA MET A 1 -28.68 -36.03 -10.66
C MET A 1 -28.69 -34.94 -9.61
N ILE A 2 -28.27 -35.23 -8.38
CA ILE A 2 -28.07 -34.21 -7.34
C ILE A 2 -26.67 -33.65 -7.59
N ALA A 3 -26.58 -32.55 -8.32
CA ALA A 3 -25.32 -31.84 -8.51
C ALA A 3 -24.94 -31.22 -7.15
N SER A 4 -23.86 -31.74 -6.57
CA SER A 4 -23.33 -31.31 -5.28
C SER A 4 -23.04 -29.81 -5.28
N SER A 5 -23.73 -29.08 -4.42
CA SER A 5 -23.55 -27.64 -4.18
C SER A 5 -22.19 -27.28 -3.59
N ILE A 6 -21.42 -28.27 -3.15
CA ILE A 6 -20.07 -28.10 -2.58
C ILE A 6 -19.07 -27.59 -3.62
N GLY A 7 -19.23 -27.97 -4.90
CA GLY A 7 -18.36 -27.50 -5.98
C GLY A 7 -18.49 -25.99 -6.26
N LEU A 8 -19.69 -25.42 -6.09
CA LEU A 8 -19.95 -23.99 -6.29
C LEU A 8 -19.32 -23.13 -5.19
N VAL A 9 -19.31 -23.60 -3.94
CA VAL A 9 -18.74 -22.87 -2.80
C VAL A 9 -17.21 -22.79 -2.90
N LEU A 10 -16.56 -23.88 -3.33
CA LEU A 10 -15.12 -23.89 -3.59
C LEU A 10 -14.75 -23.00 -4.79
N ALA A 11 -15.50 -23.08 -5.90
CA ALA A 11 -15.27 -22.22 -7.05
C ALA A 11 -15.47 -20.73 -6.69
N ALA A 12 -16.50 -20.38 -5.93
CA ALA A 12 -16.77 -19.01 -5.52
C ALA A 12 -15.68 -18.45 -4.59
N THR A 13 -15.19 -19.24 -3.62
CA THR A 13 -14.09 -18.82 -2.73
C THR A 13 -12.77 -18.70 -3.49
N MET A 14 -12.47 -19.61 -4.42
CA MET A 14 -11.31 -19.49 -5.31
C MET A 14 -11.41 -18.28 -6.23
N HIS A 15 -12.57 -17.99 -6.83
CA HIS A 15 -12.78 -16.80 -7.65
C HIS A 15 -12.70 -15.50 -6.84
N TYR A 16 -13.26 -15.46 -5.62
CA TYR A 16 -13.19 -14.29 -4.74
C TYR A 16 -11.76 -14.05 -4.23
N GLY A 17 -11.03 -15.11 -3.89
CA GLY A 17 -9.61 -15.08 -3.54
C GLY A 17 -8.73 -14.67 -4.73
N LEU A 18 -8.99 -15.19 -5.93
CA LEU A 18 -8.28 -14.78 -7.16
C LEU A 18 -8.55 -13.31 -7.52
N LYS A 19 -9.77 -12.81 -7.29
CA LYS A 19 -10.13 -11.41 -7.54
C LYS A 19 -9.45 -10.45 -6.55
N ARG A 20 -9.28 -10.86 -5.28
CA ARG A 20 -8.40 -10.17 -4.31
C ARG A 20 -6.91 -10.26 -4.69
N ARG A 21 -6.53 -11.30 -5.42
CA ARG A 21 -5.21 -11.51 -6.05
C ARG A 21 -5.06 -10.91 -7.45
N LYS A 22 -6.01 -10.10 -7.94
CA LYS A 22 -5.63 -9.07 -8.91
C LYS A 22 -4.67 -8.18 -8.17
N ARG A 23 -3.39 -8.56 -8.20
CA ARG A 23 -2.25 -7.72 -7.88
C ARG A 23 -2.63 -6.36 -8.43
N TYR A 24 -2.95 -5.42 -7.54
CA TYR A 24 -2.89 -4.02 -7.86
C TYR A 24 -1.56 -3.90 -8.59
N GLN A 25 -1.59 -3.65 -9.89
CA GLN A 25 -0.36 -3.48 -10.63
C GLN A 25 0.37 -2.37 -9.86
N VAL A 26 1.49 -2.75 -9.24
CA VAL A 26 2.42 -1.93 -8.44
C VAL A 26 3.10 -1.00 -9.43
N ILE A 27 2.29 -0.13 -10.05
CA ILE A 27 2.67 0.76 -11.12
C ILE A 27 2.28 2.16 -10.65
N PRO A 28 3.25 3.07 -10.54
CA PRO A 28 2.97 4.48 -10.31
C PRO A 28 2.04 5.03 -11.39
N ARG A 29 1.04 5.81 -10.97
CA ARG A 29 0.13 6.47 -11.92
C ARG A 29 0.89 7.54 -12.70
N ILE A 30 0.66 7.60 -14.01
CA ILE A 30 1.20 8.65 -14.88
C ILE A 30 0.04 9.58 -15.25
N GLY A 31 0.10 10.83 -14.82
CA GLY A 31 -0.85 11.86 -15.23
C GLY A 31 -0.47 12.44 -16.59
N ALA A 32 -1.36 12.34 -17.57
CA ALA A 32 -1.28 13.13 -18.79
C ALA A 32 -1.71 14.56 -18.49
N SER A 33 -0.88 15.54 -18.86
CA SER A 33 -1.31 16.93 -18.90
C SER A 33 -1.86 17.22 -20.30
N ASP A 34 -3.11 17.65 -20.38
CA ASP A 34 -3.78 18.02 -21.64
C ASP A 34 -3.08 19.20 -22.36
N ALA A 35 -2.18 19.91 -21.67
CA ALA A 35 -1.56 21.15 -22.13
C ALA A 35 -0.10 20.99 -22.59
N GLY A 36 0.37 19.76 -22.87
CA GLY A 36 1.76 19.53 -23.31
C GLY A 36 2.82 19.75 -22.22
N GLN A 37 2.40 19.81 -20.94
CA GLN A 37 3.33 19.83 -19.81
C GLN A 37 3.93 18.44 -19.57
N PRO A 38 5.10 18.36 -18.90
CA PRO A 38 5.71 17.08 -18.56
C PRO A 38 4.71 16.15 -17.85
N LEU A 39 4.67 14.89 -18.29
CA LEU A 39 3.88 13.83 -17.64
C LEU A 39 4.21 13.81 -16.14
N LYS A 40 3.21 14.05 -15.29
CA LYS A 40 3.42 14.04 -13.84
C LYS A 40 3.31 12.60 -13.36
N ILE A 41 4.44 12.04 -12.97
CA ILE A 41 4.49 10.71 -12.35
C ILE A 41 4.07 10.84 -10.89
N GLU A 42 3.25 9.91 -10.42
CA GLU A 42 2.87 9.76 -9.01
C GLU A 42 4.13 9.64 -8.14
N THR A 43 4.22 10.45 -7.08
CA THR A 43 5.36 10.37 -6.17
C THR A 43 5.26 9.15 -5.26
N PHE A 44 6.40 8.66 -4.79
CA PHE A 44 6.47 7.47 -3.93
C PHE A 44 5.52 7.53 -2.71
N PRO A 45 5.42 8.64 -1.94
CA PRO A 45 4.48 8.70 -0.82
C PRO A 45 3.01 8.58 -1.22
N HIS A 46 2.60 9.19 -2.35
CA HIS A 46 1.23 9.04 -2.86
C HIS A 46 0.96 7.62 -3.33
N TYR A 47 1.96 7.02 -3.99
CA TYR A 47 1.91 5.63 -4.42
C TYR A 47 1.70 4.68 -3.23
N VAL A 48 2.52 4.77 -2.18
CA VAL A 48 2.42 3.93 -0.97
C VAL A 48 1.05 4.04 -0.32
N VAL A 49 0.60 5.27 -0.04
CA VAL A 49 -0.70 5.53 0.59
C VAL A 49 -1.83 4.89 -0.22
N ARG A 50 -1.80 5.03 -1.55
CA ARG A 50 -2.78 4.41 -2.43
C ARG A 50 -2.72 2.89 -2.42
N GLN A 51 -1.53 2.29 -2.43
CA GLN A 51 -1.38 0.82 -2.39
C GLN A 51 -1.87 0.24 -1.06
N MET A 52 -1.74 1.00 0.02
CA MET A 52 -2.24 0.63 1.34
C MET A 52 -3.77 0.82 1.47
N GLY A 53 -4.44 1.29 0.43
CA GLY A 53 -5.91 1.39 0.35
C GLY A 53 -6.48 2.74 0.77
N PHE A 54 -5.62 3.74 1.04
CA PHE A 54 -6.05 5.10 1.35
C PHE A 54 -6.25 5.94 0.08
N SER A 55 -7.14 6.90 0.16
CA SER A 55 -7.56 7.77 -0.96
C SER A 55 -6.50 8.82 -1.29
N ASP A 56 -5.92 9.43 -0.26
CA ASP A 56 -4.85 10.41 -0.36
C ASP A 56 -3.99 10.49 0.91
N GLY A 57 -2.92 11.28 0.87
CA GLY A 57 -2.00 11.45 2.00
C GLY A 57 -2.61 12.15 3.22
N LYS A 58 -3.81 12.73 3.12
CA LYS A 58 -4.52 13.36 4.25
C LYS A 58 -5.29 12.34 5.07
N GLU A 59 -5.70 11.23 4.45
CA GLU A 59 -6.38 10.13 5.13
C GLU A 59 -5.44 9.40 6.11
N CYS A 60 -4.16 9.26 5.76
CA CYS A 60 -3.12 8.75 6.65
C CYS A 60 -1.84 9.59 6.58
N PRO A 61 -1.78 10.72 7.30
CA PRO A 61 -0.64 11.65 7.25
C PRO A 61 0.67 11.04 7.70
N ASN A 62 0.64 10.15 8.70
CA ASN A 62 1.84 9.49 9.22
C ASN A 62 2.44 8.53 8.19
N LEU A 63 1.63 7.69 7.54
CA LEU A 63 2.10 6.83 6.45
C LEU A 63 2.72 7.64 5.31
N PHE A 64 2.06 8.73 4.92
CA PHE A 64 2.59 9.62 3.89
C PHE A 64 3.94 10.23 4.31
N LYS A 65 4.05 10.68 5.56
CA LYS A 65 5.29 11.23 6.14
C LYS A 65 6.41 10.21 6.17
N PHE A 66 6.15 8.99 6.65
CA PHE A 66 7.15 7.93 6.73
C PHE A 66 7.63 7.50 5.34
N ALA A 67 6.73 7.35 4.37
CA ALA A 67 7.10 7.07 3.00
C ALA A 67 7.96 8.19 2.38
N ALA A 68 7.67 9.45 2.71
CA ALA A 68 8.48 10.59 2.29
C ALA A 68 9.89 10.55 2.91
N GLY A 69 9.98 10.29 4.21
CA GLY A 69 11.25 10.13 4.93
C GLY A 69 12.09 8.97 4.37
N TYR A 70 11.46 7.82 4.10
CA TYR A 70 12.11 6.64 3.54
C TYR A 70 12.78 6.92 2.19
N ILE A 71 12.05 7.55 1.25
CA ILE A 71 12.57 7.79 -0.10
C ILE A 71 13.60 8.91 -0.14
N SER A 72 13.46 9.93 0.71
CA SER A 72 14.44 11.02 0.81
C SER A 72 15.64 10.65 1.68
N LYS A 73 15.61 9.50 2.37
CA LYS A 73 16.58 9.11 3.39
C LYS A 73 16.77 10.23 4.42
N ALA A 74 15.65 10.82 4.87
CA ALA A 74 15.66 11.89 5.86
C ALA A 74 16.24 11.37 7.18
N GLU A 75 17.05 12.15 7.89
CA GLU A 75 17.57 11.73 9.18
C GLU A 75 16.44 11.54 10.23
N GLY A 76 16.54 10.49 11.05
CA GLY A 76 15.60 10.23 12.17
C GLY A 76 14.19 9.74 11.77
N TRP A 77 13.93 9.50 10.48
CA TRP A 77 12.61 9.02 10.03
C TRP A 77 12.27 7.62 10.58
N GLU A 78 13.28 6.78 10.81
CA GLU A 78 13.14 5.42 11.36
C GLU A 78 12.77 5.48 12.84
N GLU A 79 13.50 6.24 13.66
CA GLU A 79 13.12 6.45 15.07
C GLU A 79 11.71 7.04 15.18
N GLU A 80 11.37 8.04 14.37
CA GLU A 80 10.04 8.65 14.43
C GLU A 80 8.93 7.64 14.08
N MET A 81 9.16 6.80 13.06
CA MET A 81 8.22 5.75 12.69
C MET A 81 8.13 4.65 13.76
N TYR A 82 9.25 4.29 14.39
CA TYR A 82 9.28 3.31 15.46
C TYR A 82 8.53 3.81 16.70
N MET A 83 8.78 5.06 17.10
CA MET A 83 8.08 5.72 18.21
C MET A 83 6.57 5.81 17.97
N PHE A 84 6.14 5.94 16.72
CA PHE A 84 4.71 5.94 16.39
C PHE A 84 4.01 4.62 16.76
N PHE A 85 4.74 3.50 16.83
CA PHE A 85 4.21 2.20 17.22
C PHE A 85 4.52 1.82 18.68
N ASP A 86 5.08 2.72 19.51
CA ASP A 86 5.62 2.34 20.83
C ASP A 86 4.59 1.79 21.83
N GLU A 87 3.32 2.20 21.70
CA GLU A 87 2.20 1.72 22.52
C GLU A 87 1.70 0.34 22.07
N GLU A 88 2.09 -0.13 20.88
CA GLU A 88 1.65 -1.40 20.31
C GLU A 88 2.53 -2.55 20.79
N ILE A 89 1.91 -3.64 21.23
CA ILE A 89 2.61 -4.86 21.67
C ILE A 89 3.48 -5.45 20.54
N GLU A 90 3.14 -5.15 19.29
CA GLU A 90 3.80 -5.64 18.08
C GLU A 90 4.66 -4.57 17.38
N ALA A 91 5.13 -3.53 18.09
CA ALA A 91 5.86 -2.40 17.53
C ALA A 91 6.97 -2.80 16.54
N ASP A 92 7.87 -3.69 16.94
CA ASP A 92 8.95 -4.22 16.09
C ASP A 92 8.40 -4.86 14.80
N SER A 93 7.34 -5.66 14.93
CA SER A 93 6.73 -6.34 13.80
C SER A 93 6.04 -5.36 12.85
N LEU A 94 5.35 -4.36 13.37
CA LEU A 94 4.68 -3.32 12.59
C LEU A 94 5.70 -2.46 11.84
N PHE A 95 6.79 -2.06 12.50
CA PHE A 95 7.89 -1.33 11.88
C PHE A 95 8.49 -2.14 10.72
N ILE A 96 8.88 -3.39 10.96
CA ILE A 96 9.47 -4.26 9.93
C ILE A 96 8.52 -4.44 8.75
N LYS A 97 7.25 -4.78 9.00
CA LYS A 97 6.25 -4.95 7.95
C LYS A 97 6.10 -3.68 7.11
N LEU A 98 6.11 -2.51 7.73
CA LEU A 98 5.95 -1.24 7.01
C LEU A 98 7.19 -0.92 6.15
N VAL A 99 8.40 -1.18 6.66
CA VAL A 99 9.62 -1.07 5.86
C VAL A 99 9.62 -2.04 4.68
N GLU A 100 9.22 -3.29 4.89
CA GLU A 100 9.09 -4.29 3.82
C GLU A 100 8.11 -3.84 2.74
N GLU A 101 7.00 -3.19 3.11
CA GLU A 101 6.06 -2.63 2.14
C GLU A 101 6.64 -1.42 1.37
N PHE A 102 7.60 -0.68 1.93
CA PHE A 102 8.30 0.39 1.20
C PHE A 102 9.34 -0.15 0.19
N GLU A 103 9.82 -1.37 0.39
CA GLU A 103 10.82 -2.03 -0.46
C GLU A 103 10.23 -2.83 -1.63
N ARG A 104 8.91 -3.06 -1.66
CA ARG A 104 8.20 -3.80 -2.72
C ARG A 104 8.12 -3.07 -4.06
#